data_AF-A0A3M1YAH3-F1
#
_entry.id   AF-A0A3M1YAH3-F1
#
_cell.length_a   1.000
_cell.length_b   1.000
_cell.length_c   1.000
_cell.angle_alpha   90.00
_cell.angle_beta   90.00
_cell.angle_gamma   90.00
#
_symmetry.space_group_name_H-M   'P 1'
#
loop_
_entity.id
_entity.type
_entity.pdbx_description
1 polymer ?
#
loop_
_entity_poly.entity_id
_entity_poly.type
_entity_poly.pdbx_seq_one_letter_code
_entity_poly.pdbx_strand_id
1 'polypeptide(L)' 'MPPIAPRRPHRLEAHGHVRIDDYYWLREREDPEVIAYLEAENTYLESELA' A
#
# COMPACT_ATOMS: atom_id res chain seq x y z
N MET A 1 14.72 6.07 -6.42
CA MET A 1 14.58 4.84 -5.60
C MET A 1 13.10 4.55 -5.48
N PRO A 2 12.67 3.27 -5.58
CA PRO A 2 11.26 2.93 -5.47
C PRO A 2 10.73 3.27 -4.06
N PRO A 3 9.50 3.80 -3.95
CA PRO A 3 8.88 4.01 -2.65
C PRO A 3 8.62 2.67 -1.96
N ILE A 4 8.62 2.66 -0.63
CA ILE A 4 8.39 1.45 0.18
C ILE A 4 7.15 1.66 1.02
N ALA A 5 6.10 0.87 0.78
CA ALA A 5 4.88 0.93 1.57
C ALA A 5 5.16 0.54 3.04
N PRO A 6 4.69 1.33 4.03
CA PRO A 6 4.78 0.94 5.43
C PRO A 6 3.95 -0.32 5.69
N ARG A 7 4.55 -1.26 6.44
CA ARG A 7 3.87 -2.49 6.89
C ARG A 7 2.98 -2.17 8.09
N ARG A 8 1.70 -2.48 7.97
CA ARG A 8 0.68 -2.31 9.01
C ARG A 8 -0.08 -3.63 9.16
N PRO A 9 0.35 -4.53 10.06
CA PRO A 9 -0.24 -5.85 10.19
C PRO A 9 -1.75 -5.78 10.43
N HIS A 10 -2.54 -6.24 9.46
CA HIS A 10 -3.99 -6.35 9.58
C HIS A 10 -4.39 -7.83 9.57
N ARG A 11 -5.13 -8.26 10.60
CA ARG A 11 -5.57 -9.65 10.74
C ARG A 11 -6.85 -9.87 9.95
N LEU A 12 -6.78 -10.74 8.94
CA LEU A 12 -7.92 -11.21 8.16
C LEU A 12 -8.29 -12.62 8.59
N GLU A 13 -9.56 -12.83 8.95
CA GLU A 13 -10.09 -14.13 9.31
C GLU A 13 -11.24 -14.51 8.39
N ALA A 14 -11.13 -15.65 7.72
CA ALA A 14 -12.17 -16.18 6.84
C ALA A 14 -12.10 -17.71 6.79
N HIS A 15 -13.25 -18.39 6.84
CA HIS A 15 -13.36 -19.85 6.77
C HIS A 15 -12.47 -20.59 7.81
N GLY A 16 -12.33 -20.04 9.01
CA GLY A 16 -11.46 -20.62 10.05
C GLY A 16 -9.95 -20.45 9.81
N HIS A 17 -9.56 -19.73 8.75
CA HIS A 17 -8.17 -19.40 8.46
C HIS A 17 -7.86 -17.95 8.81
N VAL A 18 -6.68 -17.74 9.38
CA VAL A 18 -6.14 -16.42 9.73
C VAL A 18 -4.96 -16.10 8.82
N ARG A 19 -4.98 -14.91 8.23
CA ARG A 19 -3.86 -14.35 7.45
C ARG A 19 -3.55 -12.94 7.95
N ILE A 20 -2.29 -12.54 7.85
CA ILE A 20 -1.87 -11.17 8.09
C ILE A 20 -1.63 -10.51 6.74
N ASP A 21 -2.31 -9.38 6.52
CA ASP A 21 -2.09 -8.51 5.37
C ASP A 21 -1.48 -7.21 5.89
N ASP A 22 -0.18 -7.01 5.62
CA ASP A 22 0.54 -5.81 6.04
C ASP A 22 0.17 -4.56 5.24
N TYR A 23 -0.55 -4.72 4.13
CA TYR A 23 -0.84 -3.65 3.17
C TYR A 23 -2.34 -3.42 2.99
N TYR A 24 -3.16 -4.01 3.86
CA TYR A 24 -4.62 -3.88 3.82
C TYR A 24 -5.10 -2.43 3.80
N TRP A 25 -4.35 -1.53 4.44
CA TRP A 25 -4.65 -0.09 4.50
C TRP A 25 -4.64 0.61 3.13
N LEU A 26 -3.93 0.09 2.13
CA LEU A 26 -3.90 0.65 0.76
C LEU A 26 -5.25 0.59 0.04
N ARG A 27 -6.23 -0.12 0.59
CA ARG A 27 -7.58 -0.19 0.03
C ARG A 27 -8.39 1.10 0.22
N GLU A 28 -8.03 1.93 1.19
CA GLU A 28 -8.83 3.11 1.60
C GLU A 28 -8.53 4.29 0.66
N ARG A 29 -9.38 4.46 -0.36
CA ARG A 29 -9.11 5.36 -1.50
C ARG A 29 -9.02 6.84 -1.15
N GLU A 30 -9.70 7.25 -0.09
CA GLU A 30 -9.76 8.65 0.36
C GLU A 30 -8.73 8.94 1.46
N ASP A 31 -7.97 7.93 1.91
CA ASP A 31 -6.95 8.11 2.93
C ASP A 31 -5.76 8.91 2.36
N PRO A 32 -5.39 10.06 2.97
CA PRO A 32 -4.27 10.88 2.52
C PRO A 32 -2.93 10.13 2.45
N GLU A 33 -2.70 9.14 3.32
CA GLU A 33 -1.46 8.34 3.31
C GLU A 33 -1.43 7.36 2.13
N VAL A 34 -2.59 6.85 1.71
CA VAL A 34 -2.71 6.02 0.50
C VAL A 34 -2.46 6.86 -0.73
N ILE A 35 -3.08 8.03 -0.81
CA ILE A 35 -2.89 8.98 -1.92
C ILE A 35 -1.41 9.37 -2.04
N ALA A 36 -0.77 9.77 -0.93
CA ALA A 36 0.65 10.15 -0.92
C ALA A 36 1.57 9.01 -1.38
N TYR A 37 1.27 7.76 -0.99
CA TYR A 37 2.06 6.61 -1.45
C TYR A 37 1.91 6.37 -2.96
N LEU A 38 0.69 6.46 -3.49
CA LEU A 38 0.43 6.29 -4.93
C LEU A 38 1.06 7.40 -5.77
N GLU A 39 1.06 8.66 -5.28
CA GLU A 39 1.76 9.77 -5.93
C GLU A 39 3.27 9.56 -5.97
N ALA A 40 3.85 8.99 -4.91
CA ALA A 40 5.26 8.63 -4.88
C ALA A 40 5.60 7.51 -5.89
N GLU A 41 4.73 6.50 -6.03
CA GLU A 41 4.87 5.45 -7.05
C GLU A 41 4.80 6.03 -8.46
N ASN A 42 3.85 6.92 -8.73
CA ASN A 42 3.73 7.59 -10.02
C ASN A 42 4.98 8.43 -10.35
N THR A 43 5.48 9.20 -9.38
CA THR A 43 6.70 10.00 -9.53
C THR A 43 7.90 9.11 -9.83
N TYR A 44 8.01 7.96 -9.15
CA TYR A 44 9.07 7.00 -9.41
C TYR A 44 8.99 6.44 -10.84
N LEU A 45 7.79 6.03 -11.27
CA LEU A 45 7.56 5.56 -12.64
C LEU A 45 7.93 6.61 -13.69
N GLU A 46 7.50 7.85 -13.51
CA GLU A 46 7.85 8.97 -14.40
C GLU A 46 9.36 9.17 -14.50
N SER A 47 10.09 9.01 -13.38
CA SER A 47 11.55 9.15 -13.36
C SER A 47 12.30 8.02 -14.08
N GLU A 48 11.71 6.82 -14.16
CA GLU A 48 12.31 5.65 -14.84
C GLU A 48 11.97 5.61 -16.33
N LEU A 49 10.89 6.29 -16.76
CA LEU A 49 10.46 6.39 -18.16
C LEU A 49 11.06 7.60 -18.90
N ALA A 50 11.72 8.51 -18.19
CA ALA A 50 12.38 9.70 -18.74
C ALA A 50 13.77 9.40 -19.33
#